data_AF-A0A9P6JH49-F1
#
_entry.id   AF-A0A9P6JH49-F1
#
_cell.length_a   1.000
_cell.length_b   1.000
_cell.length_c   1.000
_cell.angle_alpha   90.00
_cell.angle_beta   90.00
_cell.angle_gamma   90.00
#
_symmetry.space_group_name_H-M   'P 1'
#
loop_
_entity.id
_entity.type
_entity.pdbx_description
1 polymer ?
#
loop_
_entity_poly.entity_id
_entity_poly.type
_entity_poly.pdbx_seq_one_letter_code
_entity_poly.pdbx_strand_id
1 'polypeptide(L)'
;MSVPDNQICWTYGIQLSEVEAKEQQFRNSEWSPEQNEVMLQQVRNLSCPWGGRMADIVDATPKHLISKVFLEEKVFMTWYHGRTVLIGDACHKVLPTTGLGAANAFQDAVVLANCISNMKDWTQKSITGSFKEYYKQRFRRVNEQFEGSHMMARTMIGQSWSERMVRYAVLHCMPKCMQERNVDRRMEYRPQIAWLPLVEKRGAGHVQPQEGKRRVIG
;
A
#
# COMPACT_ATOMS: atom_id res chain seq x y z
N MET A 1 -7.91 12.90 1.38
CA MET A 1 -6.90 13.28 0.38
C MET A 1 -7.49 14.48 -0.37
N SER A 2 -7.08 15.69 -0.03
CA SER A 2 -7.51 16.89 -0.76
C SER A 2 -6.64 17.00 -1.99
N VAL A 3 -7.17 16.63 -3.16
CA VAL A 3 -6.47 16.83 -4.43
C VAL A 3 -6.43 18.34 -4.68
N PRO A 4 -5.26 18.98 -4.80
CA PRO A 4 -5.18 20.42 -5.04
C PRO A 4 -5.75 20.81 -6.41
N ASP A 5 -6.08 22.09 -6.59
CA ASP A 5 -6.21 22.75 -7.91
C ASP A 5 -7.26 22.18 -8.88
N ASN A 6 -8.55 22.26 -8.56
CA ASN A 6 -9.66 21.81 -9.44
C ASN A 6 -9.49 20.40 -10.04
N GLN A 7 -8.63 19.56 -9.44
CA GLN A 7 -8.38 18.20 -9.88
C GLN A 7 -9.32 17.24 -9.16
N ILE A 8 -9.77 16.23 -9.89
CA ILE A 8 -10.65 15.19 -9.38
C ILE A 8 -9.94 13.85 -9.58
N CYS A 9 -9.75 13.11 -8.49
CA CYS A 9 -9.33 11.71 -8.56
C CYS A 9 -10.56 10.81 -8.44
N TRP A 10 -10.61 9.77 -9.26
CA TRP A 10 -11.70 8.82 -9.26
C TRP A 10 -11.21 7.41 -9.50
N THR A 11 -12.02 6.43 -9.11
CA THR A 11 -11.75 5.01 -9.31
C THR A 11 -13.05 4.34 -9.70
N TYR A 12 -12.97 3.44 -10.68
CA TYR A 12 -14.07 2.57 -11.06
C TYR A 12 -13.67 1.12 -10.85
N GLY A 13 -14.54 0.33 -10.21
CA GLY A 13 -14.29 -1.07 -9.90
C GLY A 13 -15.22 -1.98 -10.69
N ILE A 14 -14.64 -2.88 -11.49
CA ILE A 14 -15.38 -3.99 -12.12
C ILE A 14 -15.02 -5.27 -11.38
N GLN A 15 -16.05 -6.03 -11.05
CA GLN A 15 -15.95 -7.35 -10.45
C GLN A 15 -15.91 -8.39 -11.58
N LEU A 16 -14.80 -9.10 -11.76
CA LEU A 16 -14.70 -10.22 -12.71
C LEU A 16 -15.12 -11.55 -12.07
N SER A 17 -15.59 -12.50 -12.87
CA SER A 17 -15.78 -13.89 -12.44
C SER A 17 -14.44 -14.61 -12.23
N GLU A 18 -14.43 -15.74 -11.50
CA GLU A 18 -13.21 -16.51 -11.25
C GLU A 18 -12.54 -17.01 -12.55
N VAL A 19 -13.33 -17.34 -13.57
CA VAL A 19 -12.83 -17.81 -14.86
C VAL A 19 -12.15 -16.67 -15.61
N GLU A 20 -12.82 -15.52 -15.72
CA GLU A 20 -12.27 -14.32 -16.37
C GLU A 20 -11.01 -13.81 -15.66
N ALA A 21 -10.99 -13.88 -14.33
CA ALA A 21 -9.83 -13.48 -13.53
C ALA A 21 -8.60 -14.35 -13.81
N LYS A 22 -8.76 -15.68 -13.90
CA LYS A 22 -7.67 -16.61 -14.23
C LYS A 22 -7.15 -16.43 -15.65
N GLU A 23 -8.04 -16.23 -16.62
CA GLU A 23 -7.64 -15.98 -18.02
C GLU A 23 -6.88 -14.65 -18.16
N GLN A 24 -7.34 -13.59 -17.47
CA GLN A 24 -6.64 -12.31 -17.48
C GLN A 24 -5.27 -12.37 -16.78
N GLN A 25 -5.12 -13.16 -15.72
CA GLN A 25 -3.83 -13.33 -15.04
C GLN A 25 -2.77 -13.94 -15.97
N PHE A 26 -3.16 -14.89 -16.83
CA PHE A 26 -2.25 -15.56 -17.76
C PHE A 26 -1.83 -14.68 -18.95
N ARG A 27 -2.70 -13.78 -19.43
CA ARG A 27 -2.46 -12.97 -20.65
C ARG A 27 -1.64 -11.69 -20.43
N ASN A 28 -1.39 -11.28 -19.19
CA ASN A 28 -0.82 -9.95 -18.88
C ASN A 28 0.64 -10.01 -18.39
N SER A 29 1.41 -11.04 -18.72
CA SER A 29 2.87 -11.02 -18.54
C SER A 29 3.59 -10.04 -19.49
N GLU A 30 2.86 -9.41 -20.41
CA GLU A 30 3.38 -8.49 -21.43
C GLU A 30 2.84 -7.06 -21.22
N TRP A 31 3.77 -6.09 -21.13
CA TRP A 31 3.48 -4.67 -20.89
C TRP A 31 3.36 -3.91 -22.22
N SER A 32 2.36 -4.20 -23.04
CA SER A 32 2.23 -3.61 -24.38
C SER A 32 1.10 -2.57 -24.51
N PRO A 33 1.27 -1.53 -25.34
CA PRO A 33 0.22 -0.54 -25.61
C PRO A 33 -1.09 -1.14 -26.14
N GLU A 34 -1.03 -2.27 -26.86
CA GLU A 34 -2.20 -2.94 -27.43
C GLU A 34 -3.12 -3.53 -26.35
N GLN A 35 -2.57 -3.95 -25.20
CA GLN A 35 -3.38 -4.46 -24.08
C GLN A 35 -4.18 -3.36 -23.36
N ASN A 36 -3.72 -2.10 -23.44
CA ASN A 36 -4.44 -0.97 -22.88
C ASN A 36 -5.75 -0.74 -23.64
N GLU A 37 -5.75 -0.86 -24.97
CA GLU A 37 -6.95 -0.62 -25.80
C GLU A 37 -8.08 -1.61 -25.47
N VAL A 38 -7.76 -2.88 -25.25
CA VAL A 38 -8.77 -3.89 -24.86
C VAL A 38 -9.41 -3.56 -23.51
N MET A 39 -8.60 -3.13 -22.54
CA MET A 39 -9.09 -2.68 -21.22
C MET A 39 -9.93 -1.41 -21.34
N LEU A 40 -9.50 -0.46 -22.17
CA LEU A 40 -10.23 0.78 -22.39
C LEU A 40 -11.61 0.51 -23.01
N GLN A 41 -11.72 -0.36 -24.01
CA GLN A 41 -13.00 -0.75 -24.61
C GLN A 41 -14.04 -1.24 -23.58
N GLN A 42 -13.61 -1.93 -22.52
CA GLN A 42 -14.50 -2.41 -21.46
C GLN A 42 -15.14 -1.26 -20.66
N VAL A 43 -14.42 -0.15 -20.50
CA VAL A 43 -14.91 0.99 -19.71
C VAL A 43 -15.57 2.08 -20.56
N ARG A 44 -15.31 2.15 -21.87
CA ARG A 44 -15.77 3.24 -22.77
C ARG A 44 -17.27 3.52 -22.70
N ASN A 45 -18.10 2.49 -22.63
CA ASN A 45 -19.56 2.62 -22.66
C ASN A 45 -20.19 2.97 -21.30
N LEU A 46 -19.39 3.02 -20.23
CA LEU A 46 -19.88 3.35 -18.90
C LEU A 46 -20.23 4.83 -18.81
N SER A 47 -21.27 5.14 -18.03
CA SER A 47 -21.65 6.52 -17.74
C SER A 47 -20.58 7.21 -16.90
N CYS A 48 -20.22 8.42 -17.29
CA CYS A 48 -19.32 9.27 -16.53
C CYS A 48 -20.10 9.96 -15.38
N PRO A 49 -19.63 9.92 -14.11
CA PRO A 49 -20.29 10.59 -12.99
C PRO A 49 -20.48 12.10 -13.15
N TRP A 50 -19.74 12.75 -14.06
CA TRP A 50 -19.82 14.19 -14.35
C TRP A 50 -20.56 14.51 -15.65
N GLY A 51 -21.26 13.53 -16.23
CA GLY A 51 -21.97 13.64 -17.50
C GLY A 51 -21.15 13.12 -18.68
N GLY A 52 -21.84 12.62 -19.72
CA GLY A 52 -21.22 11.96 -20.85
C GLY A 52 -20.84 10.49 -20.58
N ARG A 53 -19.87 9.98 -21.33
CA ARG A 53 -19.37 8.60 -21.22
C ARG A 53 -17.91 8.60 -20.77
N MET A 54 -17.47 7.49 -20.18
CA MET A 54 -16.07 7.30 -19.85
C MET A 54 -15.16 7.36 -21.09
N ALA A 55 -15.70 7.06 -22.29
CA ALA A 55 -15.02 7.28 -23.57
C ALA A 55 -14.48 8.72 -23.72
N ASP A 56 -15.22 9.72 -23.26
CA ASP A 56 -14.83 11.13 -23.39
C ASP A 56 -13.56 11.42 -22.57
N ILE A 57 -13.42 10.81 -21.39
CA ILE A 57 -12.22 10.90 -20.54
C ILE A 57 -11.05 10.16 -21.19
N VAL A 58 -11.31 8.97 -21.72
CA VAL A 58 -10.28 8.15 -22.39
C VAL A 58 -9.71 8.89 -23.60
N ASP A 59 -10.57 9.46 -24.44
CA ASP A 59 -10.16 10.14 -25.67
C ASP A 59 -9.42 11.46 -25.40
N ALA A 60 -9.75 12.14 -24.29
CA ALA A 60 -9.04 13.32 -23.83
C ALA A 60 -7.69 13.02 -23.16
N THR A 61 -7.40 11.75 -22.82
CA THR A 61 -6.17 11.36 -22.10
C THR A 61 -5.08 10.95 -23.09
N PRO A 62 -3.89 11.58 -23.07
CA PRO A 62 -2.76 11.13 -23.87
C PRO A 62 -2.43 9.65 -23.60
N LYS A 63 -2.33 8.84 -24.66
CA LYS A 63 -2.19 7.37 -24.54
C LYS A 63 -1.01 6.92 -23.67
N HIS A 64 0.09 7.67 -23.67
CA HIS A 64 1.28 7.38 -22.88
C HIS A 64 1.08 7.54 -21.36
N LEU A 65 -0.02 8.17 -20.93
CA LEU A 65 -0.40 8.31 -19.52
C LEU A 65 -1.35 7.20 -19.04
N ILE A 66 -1.78 6.32 -19.95
CA ILE A 66 -2.68 5.20 -19.64
C ILE A 66 -1.82 3.96 -19.46
N SER A 67 -1.94 3.30 -18.30
CA SER A 67 -1.24 2.06 -18.02
C SER A 67 -2.19 1.04 -17.42
N LYS A 68 -2.17 -0.17 -17.96
CA LYS A 68 -2.72 -1.36 -17.31
C LYS A 68 -1.66 -1.94 -16.37
N VAL A 69 -2.00 -2.13 -15.10
CA VAL A 69 -1.07 -2.67 -14.09
C VAL A 69 -1.72 -3.83 -13.37
N PHE A 70 -1.05 -4.98 -13.33
CA PHE A 70 -1.47 -6.09 -12.48
C PHE A 70 -0.89 -5.94 -11.08
N LEU A 71 -1.75 -6.10 -10.09
CA LEU A 71 -1.41 -5.87 -8.69
C LEU A 71 -1.22 -7.21 -8.00
N GLU A 72 0.03 -7.67 -8.01
CA GLU A 72 0.45 -8.80 -7.18
C GLU A 72 0.70 -8.34 -5.74
N GLU A 73 0.40 -9.21 -4.79
CA GLU A 73 0.71 -9.00 -3.39
C GLU A 73 1.60 -10.14 -2.85
N LYS A 74 2.64 -9.79 -2.10
CA LYS A 74 3.54 -10.75 -1.47
C LYS A 74 4.33 -10.09 -0.34
N VAL A 75 4.37 -10.75 0.82
CA VAL A 75 5.36 -10.48 1.86
C VAL A 75 6.34 -11.64 1.91
N PHE A 76 7.63 -11.35 1.75
CA PHE A 76 8.70 -12.35 1.84
C PHE A 76 9.13 -12.57 3.30
N MET A 77 9.60 -13.78 3.62
CA MET A 77 10.10 -14.10 4.97
C MET A 77 11.57 -13.73 5.18
N THR A 78 12.30 -13.47 4.08
CA THR A 78 13.73 -13.15 4.10
C THR A 78 13.95 -11.79 3.48
N TRP A 79 14.38 -10.80 4.26
CA TRP A 79 14.58 -9.42 3.79
C TRP A 79 16.04 -9.02 3.70
N TYR A 80 16.97 -9.86 4.16
CA TYR A 80 18.40 -9.54 4.13
C TYR A 80 19.25 -10.80 4.06
N HIS A 81 20.44 -10.65 3.48
CA HIS A 81 21.47 -11.68 3.45
C HIS A 81 22.85 -11.03 3.29
N GLY A 82 23.82 -11.43 4.10
CA GLY A 82 25.17 -10.84 4.08
C GLY A 82 25.14 -9.34 4.32
N ARG A 83 25.53 -8.55 3.31
CA ARG A 83 25.51 -7.07 3.35
C ARG A 83 24.40 -6.47 2.48
N THR A 84 23.43 -7.28 2.06
CA THR A 84 22.29 -6.86 1.24
C THR A 84 21.02 -6.88 2.08
N VAL A 85 20.21 -5.83 1.95
CA VAL A 85 18.89 -5.69 2.59
C VAL A 85 17.88 -5.17 1.57
N LEU A 86 16.66 -5.66 1.67
CA LEU A 86 15.52 -5.30 0.83
C LEU A 86 14.58 -4.37 1.62
N ILE A 87 13.99 -3.40 0.93
CA ILE A 87 12.98 -2.48 1.48
C ILE A 87 11.83 -2.28 0.48
N GLY A 88 10.66 -1.89 0.97
CA GLY A 88 9.48 -1.63 0.13
C GLY A 88 9.02 -2.85 -0.65
N ASP A 89 8.52 -2.62 -1.88
CA ASP A 89 7.96 -3.66 -2.75
C ASP A 89 8.93 -4.83 -3.04
N ALA A 90 10.24 -4.64 -2.86
CA ALA A 90 11.24 -5.70 -3.02
C ALA A 90 11.10 -6.83 -1.96
N CYS A 91 10.57 -6.54 -0.78
CA CYS A 91 10.35 -7.52 0.29
C CYS A 91 8.91 -7.59 0.80
N HIS A 92 8.10 -6.59 0.52
CA HIS A 92 6.67 -6.58 0.81
C HIS A 92 5.88 -5.71 -0.17
N LYS A 93 5.24 -6.37 -1.14
CA LYS A 93 4.27 -5.74 -2.01
C LYS A 93 2.88 -5.99 -1.44
N VAL A 94 2.20 -4.93 -1.01
CA VAL A 94 0.83 -4.97 -0.46
C VAL A 94 -0.16 -4.36 -1.45
N LEU A 95 -1.41 -4.84 -1.45
CA LEU A 95 -2.48 -4.32 -2.31
C LEU A 95 -2.58 -2.77 -2.20
N PRO A 96 -2.60 -2.05 -3.34
CA PRO A 96 -2.73 -0.59 -3.37
C PRO A 96 -4.03 -0.06 -2.79
N THR A 97 -5.02 -0.92 -2.56
CA THR A 97 -6.30 -0.58 -1.93
C THR A 97 -6.13 0.07 -0.55
N THR A 98 -4.96 -0.13 0.08
CA THR A 98 -4.59 0.51 1.33
C THR A 98 -4.04 1.92 1.16
N GLY A 99 -3.52 2.29 -0.02
CA GLY A 99 -2.82 3.57 -0.26
C GLY A 99 -1.50 3.73 0.49
N LEU A 100 -0.97 2.65 1.09
CA LEU A 100 0.16 2.70 2.02
C LEU A 100 1.47 2.12 1.48
N GLY A 101 1.52 1.61 0.24
CA GLY A 101 2.75 1.01 -0.33
C GLY A 101 3.96 1.95 -0.26
N ALA A 102 3.82 3.16 -0.81
CA ALA A 102 4.87 4.18 -0.76
C ALA A 102 5.21 4.59 0.69
N ALA A 103 4.19 4.75 1.55
CA ALA A 103 4.40 5.06 2.95
C ALA A 103 5.21 3.97 3.67
N ASN A 104 4.95 2.69 3.39
CA ASN A 104 5.72 1.57 3.94
C ASN A 104 7.18 1.58 3.49
N ALA A 105 7.45 1.86 2.22
CA ALA A 105 8.82 2.00 1.72
C ALA A 105 9.57 3.13 2.42
N PHE A 106 8.93 4.27 2.67
CA PHE A 106 9.52 5.36 3.46
C PHE A 106 9.75 4.97 4.93
N GLN A 107 8.79 4.29 5.55
CA GLN A 107 8.95 3.79 6.92
C GLN A 107 10.13 2.81 7.03
N ASP A 108 10.30 1.94 6.03
CA ASP A 108 11.44 1.04 5.96
C ASP A 108 12.76 1.79 5.88
N ALA A 109 12.86 2.77 4.98
CA ALA A 109 14.05 3.58 4.80
C ALA A 109 14.44 4.28 6.11
N VAL A 110 13.47 4.87 6.81
CA VAL A 110 13.70 5.54 8.10
C VAL A 110 14.17 4.55 9.17
N VAL A 111 13.51 3.41 9.32
CA VAL A 111 13.89 2.41 10.34
C VAL A 111 15.26 1.81 10.03
N LEU A 112 15.54 1.47 8.78
CA LEU A 112 16.84 0.95 8.36
C LEU A 112 17.95 1.96 8.62
N ALA A 113 17.73 3.24 8.29
CA ALA A 113 18.67 4.31 8.56
C ALA A 113 18.95 4.44 10.07
N ASN A 114 17.90 4.39 10.90
CA ASN A 114 18.01 4.37 12.37
C ASN A 114 18.83 3.18 12.89
N CYS A 115 18.65 1.98 12.34
CA CYS A 115 19.43 0.81 12.71
C CYS A 115 20.90 0.96 12.30
N ILE A 116 21.18 1.44 11.08
CA ILE A 116 22.54 1.65 10.55
C ILE A 116 23.30 2.70 11.37
N SER A 117 22.68 3.84 11.66
CA SER A 117 23.33 4.91 12.44
C SER A 117 23.68 4.50 13.88
N ASN A 118 22.99 3.48 14.42
CA ASN A 118 23.27 2.97 15.75
C ASN A 118 24.35 1.88 15.78
N MET A 119 24.88 1.47 14.61
CA MET A 119 26.00 0.53 14.54
C MET A 119 27.28 1.16 15.09
N LYS A 120 28.09 0.36 15.81
CA LYS A 120 29.38 0.79 16.36
C LYS A 120 30.54 0.61 15.39
N ASP A 121 30.40 -0.33 14.46
CA ASP A 121 31.39 -0.71 13.46
C ASP A 121 30.70 -1.32 12.24
N TRP A 122 31.48 -1.59 11.19
CA TRP A 122 31.03 -2.16 9.92
C TRP A 122 31.33 -3.65 9.77
N THR A 123 31.54 -4.36 10.89
CA THR A 123 31.75 -5.81 10.86
C THR A 123 30.49 -6.52 10.39
N GLN A 124 30.65 -7.72 9.83
CA GLN A 124 29.51 -8.52 9.39
C GLN A 124 28.51 -8.79 10.53
N LYS A 125 29.00 -8.93 11.77
CA LYS A 125 28.16 -9.13 12.97
C LYS A 125 27.28 -7.90 13.24
N SER A 126 27.84 -6.69 13.21
CA SER A 126 27.10 -5.45 13.43
C SER A 126 26.06 -5.20 12.33
N ILE A 127 26.43 -5.46 11.08
CA ILE A 127 25.52 -5.32 9.92
C ILE A 127 24.35 -6.30 10.04
N THR A 128 24.62 -7.59 10.26
CA THR A 128 23.57 -8.59 10.44
C THR A 128 22.67 -8.25 11.64
N GLY A 129 23.25 -7.75 12.73
CA GLY A 129 22.48 -7.29 13.90
C GLY A 129 21.54 -6.13 13.57
N SER A 130 22.02 -5.15 12.81
CA SER A 130 21.23 -4.00 12.34
C SER A 130 20.08 -4.43 11.42
N PHE A 131 20.35 -5.28 10.44
CA PHE A 131 19.31 -5.79 9.53
C PHE A 131 18.28 -6.66 10.24
N LYS A 132 18.69 -7.46 11.23
CA LYS A 132 17.77 -8.23 12.08
C LYS A 132 16.83 -7.33 12.87
N GLU A 133 17.35 -6.22 13.42
CA GLU A 133 16.53 -5.25 14.16
C GLU A 133 15.55 -4.53 13.23
N TYR A 134 16.00 -4.09 12.05
CA TYR A 134 15.12 -3.54 11.01
C TYR A 134 13.98 -4.51 10.66
N TYR A 135 14.30 -5.78 10.37
CA TYR A 135 13.31 -6.81 10.05
C TYR A 135 12.30 -6.99 11.18
N LYS A 136 12.77 -7.10 12.44
CA LYS A 136 11.91 -7.25 13.61
C LYS A 136 10.91 -6.10 13.76
N GLN A 137 11.34 -4.86 13.56
CA GLN A 137 10.49 -3.68 13.71
C GLN A 137 9.45 -3.56 12.59
N ARG A 138 9.82 -3.91 11.36
CA ARG A 138 8.98 -3.69 10.17
C ARG A 138 8.12 -4.88 9.78
N PHE A 139 8.64 -6.10 9.86
CA PHE A 139 7.95 -7.30 9.38
C PHE A 139 6.57 -7.48 10.01
N ARG A 140 6.46 -7.38 11.36
CA ARG A 140 5.15 -7.52 12.04
C ARG A 140 4.11 -6.53 11.52
N ARG A 141 4.50 -5.26 11.38
CA ARG A 141 3.61 -4.16 10.98
C ARG A 141 3.16 -4.30 9.53
N VAL A 142 4.09 -4.66 8.65
CA VAL A 142 3.79 -4.95 7.25
C VAL A 142 2.90 -6.18 7.12
N ASN A 143 3.17 -7.24 7.88
CA ASN A 143 2.36 -8.46 7.85
C ASN A 143 0.93 -8.20 8.34
N GLU A 144 0.75 -7.42 9.42
CA GLU A 144 -0.57 -6.98 9.88
C GLU A 144 -1.34 -6.20 8.81
N GLN A 145 -0.64 -5.36 8.02
CA GLN A 145 -1.25 -4.64 6.92
C GLN A 145 -1.61 -5.54 5.74
N PHE A 146 -0.77 -6.53 5.43
CA PHE A 146 -1.02 -7.54 4.39
C PHE A 146 -2.23 -8.43 4.72
N GLU A 147 -2.31 -8.95 5.94
CA GLU A 147 -3.50 -9.68 6.39
C GLU A 147 -4.75 -8.79 6.39
N GLY A 148 -4.59 -7.53 6.83
CA GLY A 148 -5.65 -6.53 6.83
C GLY A 148 -6.14 -6.13 5.43
N SER A 149 -5.25 -6.11 4.42
CA SER A 149 -5.62 -5.80 3.05
C SER A 149 -6.46 -6.92 2.45
N HIS A 150 -6.16 -8.18 2.77
CA HIS A 150 -6.97 -9.31 2.33
C HIS A 150 -8.40 -9.24 2.89
N MET A 151 -8.55 -8.93 4.19
CA MET A 151 -9.87 -8.72 4.79
C MET A 151 -10.63 -7.54 4.15
N MET A 152 -9.94 -6.45 3.84
CA MET A 152 -10.54 -5.31 3.14
C MET A 152 -10.96 -5.68 1.71
N ALA A 153 -10.13 -6.43 0.99
CA ALA A 153 -10.44 -6.92 -0.35
C ALA A 153 -11.67 -7.84 -0.34
N ARG A 154 -11.77 -8.76 0.64
CA ARG A 154 -12.98 -9.59 0.84
C ARG A 154 -14.22 -8.76 1.12
N THR A 155 -14.09 -7.69 1.90
CA THR A 155 -15.20 -6.77 2.20
C THR A 155 -15.62 -5.96 0.97
N MET A 156 -14.68 -5.46 0.18
CA MET A 156 -14.96 -4.58 -0.96
C MET A 156 -15.27 -5.32 -2.25
N ILE A 157 -14.67 -6.49 -2.48
CA ILE A 157 -14.60 -7.19 -3.76
C ILE A 157 -14.91 -8.70 -3.62
N GLY A 158 -15.17 -9.24 -2.42
CA GLY A 158 -15.50 -10.67 -2.26
C GLY A 158 -16.79 -11.08 -2.99
N GLN A 159 -16.96 -12.36 -3.34
CA GLN A 159 -18.12 -12.86 -4.10
C GLN A 159 -18.88 -14.00 -3.43
N SER A 160 -18.25 -14.68 -2.48
CA SER A 160 -18.94 -15.73 -1.75
C SER A 160 -20.10 -15.15 -0.93
N TRP A 161 -21.11 -15.99 -0.67
CA TRP A 161 -22.25 -15.60 0.16
C TRP A 161 -21.81 -15.09 1.54
N SER A 162 -20.79 -15.73 2.14
CA SER A 162 -20.23 -15.29 3.43
C SER A 162 -19.56 -13.92 3.35
N GLU A 163 -18.84 -13.60 2.28
CA GLU A 163 -18.24 -12.27 2.07
C GLU A 163 -19.27 -11.17 1.83
N ARG A 164 -20.37 -11.49 1.14
CA ARG A 164 -21.50 -10.55 1.00
C ARG A 164 -22.14 -10.26 2.35
N MET A 165 -22.33 -11.27 3.20
CA MET A 165 -22.83 -11.09 4.56
C MET A 165 -21.86 -10.27 5.42
N VAL A 166 -20.55 -10.55 5.35
CA VAL A 166 -19.52 -9.77 6.04
C VAL A 166 -19.55 -8.31 5.59
N ARG A 167 -19.61 -8.06 4.28
CA ARG A 167 -19.71 -6.69 3.74
C ARG A 167 -20.98 -5.98 4.20
N TYR A 168 -22.12 -6.66 4.19
CA TYR A 168 -23.38 -6.08 4.67
C TYR A 168 -23.24 -5.65 6.13
N ALA A 169 -22.73 -6.53 6.99
CA ALA A 169 -22.49 -6.24 8.40
C ALA A 169 -21.48 -5.11 8.61
N VAL A 170 -20.38 -5.08 7.85
CA VAL A 170 -19.36 -4.03 7.96
C VAL A 170 -19.89 -2.67 7.50
N LEU A 171 -20.63 -2.62 6.38
CA LEU A 171 -21.12 -1.35 5.83
C LEU A 171 -22.32 -0.79 6.58
N HIS A 172 -23.20 -1.65 7.11
CA HIS A 172 -24.46 -1.22 7.73
C HIS A 172 -24.45 -1.28 9.26
N CYS A 173 -23.66 -2.19 9.85
CA CYS A 173 -23.70 -2.45 11.29
C CYS A 173 -22.44 -2.00 12.04
N MET A 174 -21.31 -1.70 11.35
CA MET A 174 -20.08 -1.28 12.03
C MET A 174 -20.21 0.16 12.55
N PRO A 175 -20.13 0.40 13.87
CA PRO A 175 -20.21 1.73 14.44
C PRO A 175 -19.09 2.64 13.91
N LYS A 176 -19.40 3.94 13.69
CA LYS A 176 -18.42 4.94 13.21
C LYS A 176 -17.14 4.98 14.04
N CYS A 177 -17.25 4.89 15.37
CA CYS A 177 -16.09 4.88 16.27
C CYS A 177 -15.12 3.71 16.00
N MET A 178 -15.63 2.54 15.59
CA MET A 178 -14.78 1.42 15.19
C MET A 178 -14.13 1.67 13.84
N GLN A 179 -14.84 2.31 12.90
CA GLN A 179 -14.26 2.68 11.60
C GLN A 179 -13.11 3.69 11.78
N GLU A 180 -13.34 4.74 12.56
CA GLU A 180 -12.35 5.77 12.88
C GLU A 180 -11.16 5.18 13.61
N ARG A 181 -11.39 4.35 14.62
CA ARG A 181 -10.31 3.65 15.34
C ARG A 181 -9.47 2.76 14.42
N ASN A 182 -10.09 2.08 13.44
CA ASN A 182 -9.36 1.28 12.47
C ASN A 182 -8.50 2.13 11.53
N VAL A 183 -8.97 3.31 11.13
CA VAL A 183 -8.19 4.27 10.34
C VAL A 183 -7.03 4.84 11.16
N ASP A 184 -7.29 5.26 12.40
CA ASP A 184 -6.27 5.80 13.30
C ASP A 184 -5.16 4.79 13.54
N ARG A 185 -5.53 3.54 13.85
CA ARG A 185 -4.57 2.45 14.12
C ARG A 185 -3.60 2.22 12.97
N ARG A 186 -4.05 2.35 11.71
CA ARG A 186 -3.20 2.22 10.52
C ARG A 186 -2.19 3.36 10.40
N MET A 187 -2.54 4.53 10.92
CA MET A 187 -1.73 5.74 10.85
C MET A 187 -0.92 5.99 12.13
N GLU A 188 -0.99 5.13 13.15
CA GLU A 188 -0.30 5.34 14.43
C GLU A 188 1.22 5.28 14.32
N TYR A 189 1.74 4.40 13.45
CA TYR A 189 3.19 4.19 13.32
C TYR A 189 3.80 5.18 12.31
N ARG A 190 4.57 6.14 12.82
CA ARG A 190 5.21 7.21 12.03
C ARG A 190 6.67 7.37 12.48
N PRO A 191 7.56 6.41 12.17
CA PRO A 191 8.97 6.50 12.57
C PRO A 191 9.60 7.75 11.97
N GLN A 192 10.50 8.37 12.72
CA GLN A 192 11.27 9.53 12.27
C GLN A 192 12.77 9.23 12.36
N ILE A 193 13.57 9.96 11.58
CA ILE A 193 15.03 9.83 11.61
C ILE A 193 15.54 10.25 12.99
N ALA A 194 16.27 9.35 13.65
CA ALA A 194 16.60 9.43 15.06
C ALA A 194 17.55 10.59 15.40
N TRP A 195 18.31 11.07 14.41
CA TRP A 195 19.30 12.15 14.53
C TRP A 195 18.86 13.49 13.93
N LEU A 196 17.65 13.59 13.41
CA LEU A 196 17.07 14.85 12.95
C LEU A 196 16.09 15.42 14.00
N PRO A 197 15.79 16.74 13.93
CA PRO A 197 14.70 17.33 14.70
C PRO A 197 13.38 16.59 14.43
N LEU A 198 12.57 16.40 15.48
CA LEU A 198 11.26 15.79 15.29
C LEU A 198 10.34 16.76 14.57
N VAL A 199 9.57 16.23 13.63
CA VAL A 199 8.42 16.89 13.08
C VAL A 199 7.37 17.02 14.19
N GLU A 200 6.86 18.23 14.35
CA GLU A 200 5.78 18.55 15.28
C GLU A 200 4.55 17.66 15.01
N LYS A 201 3.91 17.19 16.09
CA LYS A 201 2.70 16.39 15.97
C LYS A 201 1.56 17.25 15.41
N ARG A 202 1.16 16.97 14.17
CA ARG A 202 -0.06 17.54 13.57
C ARG A 202 -1.22 16.56 13.73
N GLY A 203 -2.34 17.07 14.25
CA GLY A 203 -3.60 16.33 14.44
C GLY A 203 -3.74 15.61 15.78
N ALA A 204 -4.94 15.07 16.04
CA ALA A 204 -5.31 14.47 17.32
C ALA A 204 -4.91 12.98 17.47
N GLY A 205 -4.66 12.28 16.37
CA GLY A 205 -4.41 10.84 16.36
C GLY A 205 -3.25 10.40 17.28
N HIS A 206 -3.36 9.20 17.85
CA HIS A 206 -2.30 8.60 18.64
C HIS A 206 -1.06 8.32 17.76
N VAL A 207 0.13 8.47 18.34
CA VAL A 207 1.41 8.18 17.65
C VAL A 207 2.16 7.18 18.50
N GLN A 208 2.46 6.02 17.92
CA GLN A 208 3.24 5.00 18.61
C GLN A 208 4.68 5.47 18.83
N PRO A 209 5.29 5.12 19.96
CA PRO A 209 6.69 5.43 20.20
C PRO A 209 7.57 4.74 19.15
N GLN A 210 8.57 5.47 18.65
CA GLN A 210 9.59 4.88 17.78
C GLN A 210 10.52 3.97 18.58
N GLU A 211 10.95 2.87 17.97
CA GLU A 211 11.88 1.93 18.56
C GLU A 211 13.34 2.38 18.28
N GLY A 212 14.25 2.14 19.23
CA GLY A 212 15.68 2.46 19.10
C GLY A 212 16.13 3.75 19.78
N LYS A 213 17.46 3.94 19.86
CA LYS A 213 18.07 5.10 20.53
C LYS A 213 18.10 6.30 19.59
N ARG A 214 17.74 7.47 20.13
CA ARG A 214 17.92 8.75 19.46
C ARG A 214 19.24 9.39 19.84
N ARG A 215 19.93 9.96 18.85
CA ARG A 215 21.14 10.75 19.02
C ARG A 215 21.02 11.95 18.10
N VAL A 216 20.56 13.07 18.62
CA VAL A 216 20.51 14.31 17.83
C VAL A 216 21.95 14.70 17.55
N ILE A 217 22.32 14.78 16.27
CA ILE A 217 23.60 15.35 15.86
C ILE A 217 23.39 16.86 15.93
N GLY A 218 23.94 17.48 16.97
CA GLY A 218 24.01 18.93 17.13
C GLY A 218 25.12 19.54 16.29
#